data_AF-A0A820AZP0-F1
#
_entry.id   AF-A0A820AZP0-F1
#
_cell.length_a   1.000
_cell.length_b   1.000
_cell.length_c   1.000
_cell.angle_alpha   90.00
_cell.angle_beta   90.00
_cell.angle_gamma   90.00
#
_symmetry.space_group_name_H-M   'P 1'
#
loop_
_entity.id
_entity.type
_entity.pdbx_description
1 polymer ?
#
loop_
_entity_poly.entity_id
_entity_poly.type
_entity_poly.pdbx_seq_one_letter_code
_entity_poly.pdbx_strand_id
1 'polypeptide(L)'
;MFLQSTYHRLFVLIGDIFQSDPDVYASIYAQYPNRIARIFIRKYKDDDNGQKRLETIFKDIPRTKWATFETGDDLPKDIFM
;
A
#
# COMPACT_ATOMS: atom_id res chain seq x y z
N MET A 1 -16.62 6.86 11.77
CA MET A 1 -15.89 6.46 10.53
C MET A 1 -15.45 4.99 10.67
N PHE A 2 -15.52 4.14 9.64
CA PHE A 2 -15.29 2.66 9.72
C PHE A 2 -13.96 2.27 10.40
N LEU A 3 -12.90 3.06 10.21
CA LEU A 3 -11.63 2.84 10.89
C LEU A 3 -11.72 3.12 12.39
N GLN A 4 -12.55 4.04 12.86
CA GLN A 4 -12.67 4.35 14.29
C GLN A 4 -13.38 3.26 15.10
N SER A 5 -14.16 2.36 14.48
CA SER A 5 -14.90 1.28 15.17
C SER A 5 -14.20 -0.07 15.14
N THR A 6 -13.02 -0.17 14.50
CA THR A 6 -12.31 -1.44 14.22
C THR A 6 -10.88 -1.44 14.76
N TYR A 7 -10.64 -0.79 15.89
CA TYR A 7 -9.32 -0.51 16.47
C TYR A 7 -8.40 -1.73 16.65
N HIS A 8 -8.97 -2.92 16.81
CA HIS A 8 -8.23 -4.19 16.95
C HIS A 8 -7.79 -4.83 15.62
N ARG A 9 -8.22 -4.28 14.47
CA ARG A 9 -7.97 -4.87 13.15
C ARG A 9 -6.75 -4.25 12.48
N LEU A 10 -5.94 -5.12 11.89
CA LEU A 10 -4.92 -4.76 10.91
C LEU A 10 -5.52 -4.81 9.51
N PHE A 11 -5.06 -3.90 8.66
CA PHE A 11 -5.52 -3.75 7.29
C PHE A 11 -4.38 -4.00 6.31
N VAL A 12 -4.73 -4.64 5.21
CA VAL A 12 -3.91 -4.70 4.00
C VAL A 12 -4.62 -3.83 2.96
N LEU A 13 -3.90 -2.91 2.36
CA LEU A 13 -4.42 -2.02 1.32
C LEU A 13 -3.93 -2.51 -0.04
N ILE A 14 -4.84 -2.71 -0.99
CA ILE A 14 -4.53 -3.21 -2.33
C ILE A 14 -5.19 -2.27 -3.33
N GLY A 15 -4.38 -1.64 -4.18
CA GLY A 15 -4.86 -0.65 -5.14
C GLY A 15 -4.05 -0.64 -6.42
N ASP A 16 -4.30 0.34 -7.28
CA ASP A 16 -3.72 0.49 -8.61
C ASP A 16 -3.00 1.84 -8.77
N ILE A 17 -1.86 1.83 -9.45
CA ILE A 17 -1.03 3.03 -9.61
C ILE A 17 -1.70 4.12 -10.45
N PHE A 18 -2.58 3.75 -11.38
CA PHE A 18 -3.25 4.68 -12.28
C PHE A 18 -4.46 5.36 -11.63
N GLN A 19 -4.78 5.00 -10.39
CA GLN A 19 -5.83 5.64 -9.59
C GLN A 19 -5.23 6.47 -8.45
N SER A 20 -6.11 7.01 -7.60
CA SER A 20 -5.72 7.78 -6.41
C SER A 20 -5.26 6.90 -5.24
N ASP A 21 -5.19 5.58 -5.42
CA ASP A 21 -4.86 4.64 -4.35
C ASP A 21 -3.53 4.97 -3.64
N PRO A 22 -2.41 5.28 -4.33
CA PRO A 22 -1.17 5.64 -3.64
C PRO A 22 -1.34 6.85 -2.72
N ASP A 23 -1.93 7.93 -3.20
CA ASP A 23 -2.13 9.17 -2.43
C ASP A 23 -3.06 8.94 -1.23
N VAL A 24 -4.17 8.23 -1.45
CA VAL A 24 -5.14 7.91 -0.40
C VAL A 24 -4.50 7.00 0.66
N TYR A 25 -3.75 5.97 0.25
CA TYR A 25 -3.12 5.04 1.18
C TYR A 25 -1.98 5.69 1.95
N ALA A 26 -1.24 6.62 1.36
CA ALA A 26 -0.26 7.43 2.09
C ALA A 26 -0.92 8.26 3.20
N SER A 27 -2.05 8.91 2.90
CA SER A 27 -2.81 9.67 3.88
C SER A 27 -3.38 8.77 5.00
N ILE A 28 -3.89 7.59 4.65
CA ILE A 28 -4.37 6.61 5.63
C ILE A 28 -3.21 6.12 6.52
N TYR A 29 -2.05 5.82 5.94
CA TYR A 29 -0.88 5.38 6.70
C TYR A 29 -0.38 6.46 7.65
N ALA A 30 -0.35 7.73 7.22
CA ALA A 30 0.04 8.85 8.07
C ALA A 30 -0.89 9.00 9.29
N GLN A 31 -2.19 8.74 9.13
CA GLN A 31 -3.18 8.83 10.21
C GLN A 31 -3.21 7.58 11.11
N TYR A 32 -2.97 6.39 10.56
CA TYR A 32 -3.14 5.11 11.27
C TYR A 32 -1.99 4.11 11.01
N PRO A 33 -0.72 4.47 11.23
CA PRO A 33 0.43 3.68 10.78
C PRO A 33 0.47 2.28 11.41
N ASN A 34 0.09 2.18 12.69
CA ASN A 34 0.06 0.92 13.45
C ASN A 34 -1.04 -0.05 13.01
N ARG A 35 -1.93 0.37 12.12
CA ARG A 35 -3.07 -0.43 11.65
C ARG A 35 -2.93 -0.91 10.22
N ILE A 36 -1.89 -0.45 9.51
CA ILE A 36 -1.60 -0.89 8.16
C ILE A 36 -0.49 -1.94 8.24
N ALA A 37 -0.87 -3.19 7.98
CA ALA A 37 0.06 -4.31 7.92
C ALA A 37 0.95 -4.18 6.67
N ARG A 38 0.31 -4.01 5.50
CA ARG A 38 0.98 -3.93 4.21
C ARG A 38 0.15 -3.11 3.20
N ILE A 39 0.84 -2.48 2.24
CA ILE A 39 0.27 -1.78 1.10
C ILE A 39 0.78 -2.43 -0.18
N PHE A 40 -0.11 -2.79 -1.09
CA PHE A 40 0.22 -3.34 -2.40
C PHE A 40 -0.34 -2.43 -3.48
N ILE A 41 0.51 -1.96 -4.39
CA ILE A 41 0.09 -1.15 -5.53
C ILE A 41 0.36 -1.90 -6.82
N ARG A 42 -0.68 -2.09 -7.63
CA ARG A 42 -0.55 -2.68 -8.95
C ARG A 42 0.19 -1.72 -9.88
N LYS A 43 1.21 -2.22 -10.57
CA LYS A 43 2.02 -1.47 -11.53
C LYS A 43 2.53 -2.43 -12.63
N TYR A 44 2.61 -1.96 -13.87
CA TYR A 44 3.31 -2.71 -14.92
C TYR A 44 4.81 -2.77 -14.64
N LYS A 45 5.45 -3.89 -15.00
CA LYS A 45 6.88 -4.11 -14.70
C LYS A 45 7.77 -2.96 -15.20
N ASP A 46 7.56 -2.54 -16.43
CA ASP A 46 8.39 -1.55 -17.13
C ASP A 46 7.94 -0.08 -16.92
N ASP A 47 7.08 0.18 -15.93
CA ASP A 47 6.63 1.54 -15.60
C ASP A 47 7.57 2.22 -14.58
N ASP A 48 8.68 2.77 -15.07
CA ASP A 48 9.67 3.51 -14.27
C ASP A 48 9.11 4.82 -13.71
N ASN A 49 8.24 5.49 -14.46
CA ASN A 49 7.62 6.74 -14.04
C ASN A 49 6.68 6.50 -12.86
N GLY A 50 5.89 5.43 -12.93
CA GLY A 50 5.09 4.94 -11.82
C GLY A 50 5.94 4.62 -10.60
N GLN A 51 7.06 3.91 -10.78
CA GLN A 51 7.95 3.59 -9.66
C GLN A 51 8.45 4.88 -8.98
N LYS A 52 8.94 5.86 -9.73
CA LYS A 52 9.41 7.15 -9.18
C LYS A 52 8.31 7.91 -8.45
N ARG A 53 7.08 7.89 -8.97
CA ARG A 53 5.91 8.48 -8.31
C ARG A 53 5.64 7.79 -6.97
N LEU A 54 5.68 6.46 -6.91
CA LEU A 54 5.48 5.72 -5.65
C LEU A 54 6.56 6.03 -4.63
N GLU A 55 7.84 6.08 -5.03
CA GLU A 55 8.93 6.46 -4.12
C GLU A 55 8.73 7.88 -3.56
N THR A 56 8.14 8.79 -4.34
CA THR A 56 7.86 10.16 -3.91
C THR A 56 6.69 10.21 -2.91
N ILE A 57 5.59 9.52 -3.22
CA ILE A 57 4.38 9.49 -2.39
C ILE A 57 4.63 8.72 -1.07
N PHE A 58 5.36 7.61 -1.14
CA PHE A 58 5.64 6.73 -0.01
C PHE A 58 7.00 6.99 0.66
N LYS A 59 7.63 8.15 0.43
CA LYS A 59 8.95 8.50 0.99
C LYS A 59 9.04 8.35 2.52
N ASP A 60 7.94 8.60 3.22
CA ASP A 60 7.85 8.56 4.69
C ASP A 60 7.30 7.21 5.21
N ILE A 61 7.02 6.26 4.31
CA ILE A 61 6.53 4.92 4.64
C ILE A 61 7.70 3.93 4.54
N PRO A 62 8.00 3.15 5.59
CA PRO A 62 9.06 2.15 5.54
C PRO A 62 8.90 1.22 4.34
N ARG A 63 9.98 0.93 3.62
CA ARG A 63 9.93 0.06 2.43
C ARG A 63 9.38 -1.34 2.73
N THR A 64 9.53 -1.82 3.97
CA THR A 64 8.94 -3.08 4.44
C THR A 64 7.41 -3.08 4.51
N LYS A 65 6.77 -1.91 4.49
CA LYS A 65 5.32 -1.76 4.56
C LYS A 65 4.63 -1.78 3.21
N TRP A 66 5.36 -1.64 2.10
CA TRP A 66 4.73 -1.60 0.79
C TRP A 66 5.49 -2.39 -0.27
N ALA A 67 4.78 -2.78 -1.33
CA ALA A 67 5.34 -3.46 -2.48
C ALA A 67 4.48 -3.19 -3.72
N THR A 68 5.05 -3.44 -4.90
CA THR A 68 4.30 -3.43 -6.16
C THR A 68 4.02 -4.84 -6.63
N PHE A 69 2.94 -5.02 -7.38
CA PHE A 69 2.58 -6.27 -8.04
C PHE A 69 2.04 -6.00 -9.44
N GLU A 70 2.08 -6.96 -10.35
CA GLU A 70 1.50 -6.81 -11.70
C GLU A 70 0.22 -7.66 -11.84
N THR A 71 0.28 -8.85 -11.27
CA THR A 71 -0.77 -9.86 -11.26
C THR A 71 -1.05 -10.36 -9.84
N GLY A 72 -2.20 -11.00 -9.63
CA GLY A 72 -2.55 -11.55 -8.32
C GLY A 72 -1.57 -12.62 -7.81
N ASP A 73 -0.88 -13.31 -8.72
CA ASP A 73 0.09 -14.36 -8.37
C ASP A 73 1.38 -13.81 -7.73
N ASP A 74 1.66 -12.52 -7.93
CA ASP A 74 2.80 -11.83 -7.31
C ASP A 74 2.54 -11.51 -5.82
N LEU A 75 1.28 -11.58 -5.37
CA LEU A 75 0.91 -11.29 -4.00
C LEU A 75 1.30 -12.44 -3.06
N PRO A 76 1.79 -12.12 -1.85
CA PRO A 76 2.14 -13.15 -0.89
C PRO A 76 0.90 -13.91 -0.41
N LYS A 77 1.05 -15.23 -0.23
CA LYS A 77 -0.01 -16.11 0.28
C LYS A 77 -0.19 -16.01 1.80
N ASP A 78 0.82 -15.48 2.49
CA ASP A 78 0.76 -15.16 3.92
C ASP A 78 1.38 -13.77 4.16
N ILE A 79 0.72 -12.96 4.98
CA ILE A 79 1.08 -11.58 5.29
C ILE A 79 1.49 -11.42 6.77
N PHE A 80 1.15 -12.37 7.63
CA PHE A 80 1.25 -12.23 9.09
C PHE A 80 2.21 -13.23 9.77
N MET A 81 3.03 -13.96 9.00
CA MET A 81 4.12 -14.78 9.57
C MET A 81 5.25 -13.95 10.15
#